data_AF-A0A1S3DSE0-F1
#
_entry.id   AF-A0A1S3DSE0-F1
#
_cell.length_a   1.000
_cell.length_b   1.000
_cell.length_c   1.000
_cell.angle_alpha   90.00
_cell.angle_beta   90.00
_cell.angle_gamma   90.00
#
_symmetry.space_group_name_H-M   'P 1'
#
loop_
_entity.id
_entity.type
_entity.pdbx_description
1 polymer ?
#
loop_
_entity_poly.entity_id
_entity_poly.type
_entity_poly.pdbx_seq_one_letter_code
_entity_poly.pdbx_strand_id
1 'polypeptide(L)'
;MAYVNVADWKPDQVADWLKGLDVSIHRYVESFLNNHVNGQHLLNLQPDDLEHHGICKVGHQEIILEAVDHLRNFHYELDHENLQLLALRVSCLAHSLHRELWNYSSPVVSTQTLSDVATIIKAVKPLVCWLDRPPFSGQLAFIDKKAELLRLSLEMAFSGQRGKFADHPIENIRNSAKGLSELADEMIREIHDPLLLQPSSLDLATLKKRPGEHLGFCIIPSFHGIHQIGDIKCNSTAYQSGKIECGDEIVQINYQTVVGWDVKQVMALFEESSSDIFLTLKKRPCHSKILGQIYMKPYRLPSKKQVSYRWFLDDKITPPRISHFDIKPLGHALVNSVTSFTKNRKPLSGSFENAKED
;
A
#
# COMPACT_ATOMS: atom_id res chain seq x y z
N MET A 1 -15.03 -0.97 -17.67
CA MET A 1 -14.19 -1.22 -16.48
C MET A 1 -15.03 -1.07 -15.22
N ALA A 2 -14.96 -2.04 -14.30
CA ALA A 2 -15.70 -1.95 -13.04
C ALA A 2 -15.08 -0.89 -12.11
N TYR A 3 -15.88 -0.19 -11.32
CA TYR A 3 -15.40 0.81 -10.35
C TYR A 3 -16.22 0.79 -9.05
N VAL A 4 -15.60 1.26 -7.97
CA VAL A 4 -16.23 1.51 -6.66
C VAL A 4 -16.21 3.02 -6.41
N ASN A 5 -17.39 3.62 -6.28
CA ASN A 5 -17.49 5.06 -6.00
C ASN A 5 -17.66 5.29 -4.50
N VAL A 6 -16.58 5.75 -3.85
CA VAL A 6 -16.58 6.11 -2.42
C VAL A 6 -17.37 7.38 -2.17
N ALA A 7 -17.35 8.36 -3.09
CA ALA A 7 -18.05 9.63 -2.91
C ALA A 7 -19.57 9.44 -2.74
N ASP A 8 -20.14 8.43 -3.37
CA ASP A 8 -21.59 8.13 -3.28
C ASP A 8 -21.98 7.33 -2.02
N TRP A 9 -21.06 7.09 -1.09
CA TRP A 9 -21.35 6.34 0.13
C TRP A 9 -22.34 7.09 1.02
N LYS A 10 -23.33 6.35 1.51
CA LYS A 10 -24.25 6.82 2.54
C LYS A 10 -23.57 6.82 3.92
N PRO A 11 -24.07 7.60 4.89
CA PRO A 11 -23.54 7.59 6.26
C PRO A 11 -23.46 6.19 6.88
N ASP A 12 -24.45 5.33 6.63
CA ASP A 12 -24.42 3.93 7.11
C ASP A 12 -23.23 3.14 6.56
N GLN A 13 -22.85 3.40 5.31
CA GLN A 13 -21.75 2.70 4.64
C GLN A 13 -20.39 3.21 5.14
N VAL A 14 -20.29 4.51 5.40
CA VAL A 14 -19.13 5.12 6.07
C VAL A 14 -18.97 4.53 7.47
N ALA A 15 -20.07 4.42 8.22
CA ALA A 15 -20.07 3.85 9.55
C ALA A 15 -19.66 2.38 9.58
N ASP A 16 -20.19 1.58 8.65
CA ASP A 16 -19.80 0.17 8.51
C ASP A 16 -18.32 0.04 8.09
N TRP A 17 -17.81 0.94 7.25
CA TRP A 17 -16.39 1.00 6.92
C TRP A 17 -15.52 1.36 8.13
N LEU A 18 -15.91 2.35 8.94
CA LEU A 18 -15.16 2.78 10.13
C LEU A 18 -15.00 1.66 11.17
N LYS A 19 -16.00 0.78 11.29
CA LYS A 19 -15.95 -0.37 12.22
C LYS A 19 -14.82 -1.35 11.89
N GLY A 20 -14.36 -1.41 10.64
CA GLY A 20 -13.28 -2.33 10.26
C GLY A 20 -11.87 -1.74 10.34
N LEU A 21 -11.72 -0.48 10.77
CA LEU A 21 -10.39 0.13 10.94
C LEU A 21 -9.67 -0.42 12.17
N ASP A 22 -10.22 -0.15 13.35
CA ASP A 22 -9.71 -0.63 14.62
C ASP A 22 -10.80 -0.57 15.70
N VAL A 23 -10.71 -1.45 16.70
CA VAL A 23 -11.69 -1.50 17.81
C VAL A 23 -11.74 -0.19 18.60
N SER A 24 -10.62 0.53 18.70
CA SER A 24 -10.55 1.84 19.37
C SER A 24 -11.38 2.92 18.67
N ILE A 25 -11.69 2.75 17.38
CA ILE A 25 -12.46 3.71 16.57
C ILE A 25 -13.97 3.50 16.74
N HIS A 26 -14.42 2.34 17.20
CA HIS A 26 -15.85 1.99 17.31
C HIS A 26 -16.68 3.00 18.08
N ARG A 27 -16.12 3.62 19.12
CA ARG A 27 -16.79 4.66 19.92
C ARG A 27 -17.14 5.94 19.16
N TYR A 28 -16.51 6.19 18.01
CA TYR A 28 -16.77 7.38 17.20
C TYR A 28 -17.76 7.12 16.06
N VAL A 29 -18.10 5.86 15.79
CA VAL A 29 -18.97 5.48 14.67
C VAL A 29 -20.34 6.15 14.77
N GLU A 30 -20.93 6.20 15.97
CA GLU A 30 -22.21 6.89 16.19
C GLU A 30 -22.11 8.40 15.97
N SER A 31 -20.97 9.02 16.33
CA SER A 31 -20.72 10.44 16.05
C SER A 31 -20.74 10.72 14.55
N PHE A 32 -20.09 9.88 13.73
CA PHE A 32 -20.11 10.02 12.27
C PHE A 32 -21.51 9.82 11.68
N LEU A 33 -22.28 8.86 12.19
CA LEU A 33 -23.66 8.62 11.78
C LEU A 33 -24.58 9.80 12.11
N ASN A 34 -24.52 10.30 13.34
CA ASN A 34 -25.35 11.40 13.82
C ASN A 34 -25.03 12.71 13.11
N ASN A 35 -23.78 12.92 12.72
CA ASN A 35 -23.35 14.07 11.92
C ASN A 35 -23.53 13.86 10.40
N HIS A 36 -24.16 12.77 9.98
CA HIS A 36 -24.43 12.45 8.57
C HIS A 36 -23.18 12.51 7.67
N VAL A 37 -22.03 12.04 8.17
CA VAL A 37 -20.79 12.01 7.40
C VAL A 37 -20.94 11.00 6.27
N ASN A 38 -21.05 11.49 5.04
CA ASN A 38 -21.19 10.69 3.82
C ASN A 38 -19.83 10.48 3.13
N GLY A 39 -19.81 9.78 2.00
CA GLY A 39 -18.60 9.49 1.25
C GLY A 39 -17.81 10.71 0.80
N GLN A 40 -18.50 11.79 0.39
CA GLN A 40 -17.84 13.04 -0.01
C GLN A 40 -17.17 13.73 1.18
N HIS A 41 -17.85 13.78 2.33
CA HIS A 41 -17.27 14.32 3.56
C HIS A 41 -16.07 13.48 4.00
N LEU A 42 -16.18 12.15 3.94
CA LEU A 42 -15.09 11.23 4.30
C LEU A 42 -13.84 11.46 3.43
N LEU A 43 -13.99 11.60 2.12
CA LEU A 43 -12.86 11.81 1.21
C LEU A 43 -12.15 13.16 1.42
N ASN A 44 -12.86 14.17 1.92
CA ASN A 44 -12.32 15.51 2.15
C ASN A 44 -11.86 15.77 3.59
N LEU A 45 -11.99 14.76 4.46
CA LEU A 45 -11.72 14.86 5.90
C LEU A 45 -10.29 15.38 6.19
N GLN A 46 -10.22 16.45 6.98
CA GLN A 46 -9.00 17.05 7.49
C GLN A 46 -8.78 16.70 8.97
N PRO A 47 -7.54 16.86 9.49
CA PRO A 47 -7.27 16.66 10.91
C PRO A 47 -8.18 17.51 11.82
N ASP A 48 -8.42 18.77 11.45
CA ASP A 48 -9.24 19.70 12.22
C ASP A 48 -10.71 19.22 12.31
N ASP A 49 -11.24 18.60 11.25
CA ASP A 49 -12.61 18.08 11.25
C ASP A 49 -12.80 16.97 12.30
N LEU A 50 -11.77 16.15 12.51
CA LEU A 50 -11.81 15.06 13.50
C LEU A 50 -11.92 15.59 14.94
N GLU A 51 -11.30 16.74 15.23
CA GLU A 51 -11.41 17.38 16.53
C GLU A 51 -12.84 17.86 16.79
N HIS A 52 -13.51 18.41 15.77
CA HIS A 52 -14.93 18.80 15.86
C HIS A 52 -15.85 17.60 16.09
N HIS A 53 -15.47 16.41 15.64
CA HIS A 53 -16.17 15.15 15.92
C HIS A 53 -15.82 14.52 17.29
N GLY A 54 -15.01 15.20 18.11
CA GLY A 54 -14.61 14.74 19.45
C GLY A 54 -13.43 13.77 19.45
N ILE A 55 -12.68 13.69 18.35
CA ILE A 55 -11.53 12.80 18.19
C ILE A 55 -10.25 13.60 18.37
N CYS A 56 -9.89 13.90 19.62
CA CYS A 56 -8.67 14.65 19.95
C CYS A 56 -7.42 13.77 20.13
N LYS A 57 -7.59 12.45 20.18
CA LYS A 57 -6.46 11.53 20.37
C LYS A 57 -5.71 11.40 19.04
N VAL A 58 -4.48 11.92 18.98
CA VAL A 58 -3.62 11.87 17.79
C VAL A 58 -3.53 10.45 17.20
N GLY A 59 -3.31 9.42 18.03
CA GLY A 59 -3.26 8.04 17.52
C GLY A 59 -4.56 7.55 16.86
N HIS A 60 -5.72 8.04 17.31
CA HIS A 60 -7.01 7.70 16.67
C HIS A 60 -7.22 8.52 15.40
N GLN A 61 -6.80 9.78 15.39
CA GLN A 61 -6.82 10.63 14.20
C GLN A 61 -5.97 10.01 13.09
N GLU A 62 -4.74 9.58 13.41
CA GLU A 62 -3.82 8.93 12.47
C GLU A 62 -4.43 7.69 11.83
N ILE A 63 -5.07 6.79 12.60
CA ILE A 63 -5.73 5.59 12.07
C ILE A 63 -6.79 5.97 11.02
N ILE A 64 -7.65 6.96 11.33
CA ILE A 64 -8.72 7.37 10.42
C ILE A 64 -8.13 8.08 9.20
N LEU A 65 -7.22 9.03 9.38
CA LEU A 65 -6.64 9.81 8.29
C LEU A 65 -5.80 8.95 7.34
N GLU A 66 -5.03 8.00 7.86
CA GLU A 66 -4.27 7.04 7.06
C GLU A 66 -5.21 6.15 6.24
N ALA A 67 -6.26 5.61 6.85
CA ALA A 67 -7.25 4.80 6.15
C ALA A 67 -8.03 5.60 5.09
N VAL A 68 -8.36 6.86 5.37
CA VAL A 68 -8.97 7.79 4.40
C VAL A 68 -8.00 8.11 3.27
N ASP A 69 -6.71 8.28 3.53
CA ASP A 69 -5.69 8.48 2.50
C ASP A 69 -5.61 7.26 1.57
N HIS A 70 -5.65 6.04 2.11
CA HIS A 70 -5.74 4.81 1.32
C HIS A 70 -7.02 4.77 0.47
N LEU A 71 -8.17 5.16 1.01
CA LEU A 71 -9.41 5.27 0.24
C LEU A 71 -9.33 6.32 -0.88
N ARG A 72 -8.76 7.50 -0.61
CA ARG A 72 -8.57 8.56 -1.61
C ARG A 72 -7.69 8.07 -2.75
N ASN A 73 -6.54 7.48 -2.42
CA ASN A 73 -5.63 6.90 -3.40
C ASN A 73 -6.35 5.84 -4.23
N PHE A 74 -7.08 4.92 -3.60
CA PHE A 74 -7.87 3.94 -4.33
C PHE A 74 -8.96 4.59 -5.22
N HIS A 75 -9.68 5.59 -4.74
CA HIS A 75 -10.81 6.19 -5.45
C HIS A 75 -10.37 7.01 -6.68
N TYR A 76 -9.29 7.77 -6.57
CA TYR A 76 -8.84 8.71 -7.61
C TYR A 76 -7.76 8.13 -8.53
N GLU A 77 -7.00 7.13 -8.10
CA GLU A 77 -5.84 6.66 -8.85
C GLU A 77 -6.06 5.31 -9.52
N LEU A 78 -7.13 4.57 -9.22
CA LEU A 78 -7.30 3.19 -9.68
C LEU A 78 -7.19 3.03 -11.21
N ASP A 79 -7.81 3.91 -11.99
CA ASP A 79 -7.88 3.86 -13.46
C ASP A 79 -6.72 4.60 -14.15
N HIS A 80 -5.84 5.24 -13.37
CA HIS A 80 -4.67 5.94 -13.86
C HIS A 80 -3.36 5.29 -13.41
N GLU A 81 -3.35 4.56 -12.30
CA GLU A 81 -2.17 3.96 -11.71
C GLU A 81 -1.58 2.89 -12.65
N ASN A 82 -0.40 3.21 -13.18
CA ASN A 82 0.41 2.35 -14.01
C ASN A 82 1.90 2.55 -13.67
N LEU A 83 2.76 1.60 -14.07
CA LEU A 83 4.17 1.63 -13.67
C LEU A 83 4.89 2.90 -14.15
N GLN A 84 4.56 3.39 -15.36
CA GLN A 84 5.16 4.60 -15.91
C GLN A 84 4.77 5.83 -15.09
N LEU A 85 3.49 5.98 -14.72
CA LEU A 85 3.02 7.10 -13.90
C LEU A 85 3.68 7.09 -12.52
N LEU A 86 3.84 5.92 -11.91
CA LEU A 86 4.52 5.78 -10.62
C LEU A 86 6.01 6.17 -10.73
N ALA A 87 6.70 5.72 -11.78
CA ALA A 87 8.09 6.12 -12.05
C ALA A 87 8.20 7.63 -12.31
N LEU A 88 7.28 8.20 -13.10
CA LEU A 88 7.27 9.63 -13.41
C LEU A 88 7.10 10.48 -12.15
N ARG A 89 6.20 10.08 -11.24
CA ARG A 89 6.01 10.76 -9.94
C ARG A 89 7.29 10.77 -9.12
N VAL A 90 7.97 9.63 -9.01
CA VAL A 90 9.26 9.53 -8.31
C VAL A 90 10.30 10.42 -8.97
N SER A 91 10.40 10.39 -10.30
CA SER A 91 11.34 11.22 -11.05
C SER A 91 11.13 12.70 -10.78
N CYS A 92 9.90 13.21 -10.96
CA CYS A 92 9.61 14.63 -10.78
C CYS A 92 9.88 15.12 -9.36
N LEU A 93 9.45 14.37 -8.34
CA LEU A 93 9.66 14.74 -6.94
C LEU A 93 11.15 14.74 -6.57
N ALA A 94 11.88 13.69 -6.97
CA ALA A 94 13.30 13.57 -6.68
C ALA A 94 14.14 14.61 -7.45
N HIS A 95 13.77 14.91 -8.70
CA HIS A 95 14.40 15.96 -9.49
C HIS A 95 14.20 17.33 -8.87
N SER A 96 12.97 17.64 -8.42
CA SER A 96 12.65 18.90 -7.76
C SER A 96 13.50 19.11 -6.51
N LEU A 97 13.56 18.10 -5.64
CA LEU A 97 14.37 18.14 -4.43
C LEU A 97 15.87 18.29 -4.75
N HIS A 98 16.37 17.54 -5.73
CA HIS A 98 17.76 17.66 -6.17
C HIS A 98 18.11 19.08 -6.61
N ARG A 99 17.24 19.72 -7.42
CA ARG A 99 17.44 21.10 -7.89
C ARG A 99 17.39 22.11 -6.77
N GLU A 100 16.47 21.95 -5.83
CA GLU A 100 16.37 22.83 -4.66
C GLU A 100 17.64 22.75 -3.81
N LEU A 101 18.16 21.54 -3.59
CA LEU A 101 19.37 21.32 -2.81
C LEU A 101 20.67 21.66 -3.56
N TRP A 102 20.63 21.90 -4.87
CA TRP A 102 21.83 22.22 -5.66
C TRP A 102 22.52 23.51 -5.18
N ASN A 103 21.73 24.55 -4.87
CA ASN A 103 22.22 25.84 -4.37
C ASN A 103 22.04 26.00 -2.84
N TYR A 104 21.65 24.94 -2.15
CA TYR A 104 21.38 25.00 -0.72
C TYR A 104 22.68 25.13 0.07
N SER A 105 22.83 26.27 0.74
CA SER A 105 24.09 26.67 1.39
C SER A 105 24.14 26.33 2.88
N SER A 106 23.01 25.92 3.48
CA SER A 106 22.95 25.60 4.91
C SER A 106 23.38 24.15 5.16
N PRO A 107 24.15 23.87 6.23
CA PRO A 107 24.51 22.51 6.61
C PRO A 107 23.36 21.77 7.33
N VAL A 108 22.26 22.47 7.65
CA VAL A 108 21.13 21.93 8.40
C VAL A 108 20.00 21.55 7.47
N VAL A 109 19.50 20.32 7.61
CA VAL A 109 18.30 19.83 6.92
C VAL A 109 17.07 20.60 7.40
N SER A 110 16.39 21.28 6.48
CA SER A 110 15.18 22.03 6.80
C SER A 110 13.98 21.10 7.01
N THR A 111 12.95 21.59 7.69
CA THR A 111 11.68 20.85 7.83
C THR A 111 11.01 20.60 6.47
N GLN A 112 11.15 21.53 5.52
CA GLN A 112 10.65 21.37 4.16
C GLN A 112 11.36 20.20 3.46
N THR A 113 12.70 20.18 3.51
CA THR A 113 13.51 19.08 2.96
C THR A 113 13.10 17.72 3.55
N LEU A 114 12.84 17.65 4.86
CA LEU A 114 12.34 16.41 5.48
C LEU A 114 10.95 16.00 4.97
N SER A 115 10.06 16.98 4.75
CA SER A 115 8.75 16.76 4.16
C SER A 115 8.85 16.24 2.72
N ASP A 116 9.75 16.81 1.92
CA ASP A 116 9.99 16.38 0.54
C ASP A 116 10.57 14.97 0.49
N VAL A 117 11.53 14.66 1.38
CA VAL A 117 12.08 13.30 1.54
C VAL A 117 10.97 12.30 1.89
N ALA A 118 10.11 12.64 2.86
CA ALA A 118 8.98 11.78 3.23
C ALA A 118 8.00 11.57 2.06
N THR A 119 7.76 12.62 1.27
CA THR A 119 6.91 12.58 0.08
C THR A 119 7.49 11.69 -1.02
N ILE A 120 8.80 11.80 -1.29
CA ILE A 120 9.51 10.92 -2.23
C ILE A 120 9.44 9.46 -1.77
N ILE A 121 9.71 9.18 -0.49
CA ILE A 121 9.62 7.81 0.05
C ILE A 121 8.20 7.27 -0.09
N LYS A 122 7.18 8.09 0.17
CA LYS A 122 5.77 7.72 -0.03
C LYS A 122 5.48 7.38 -1.50
N ALA A 123 6.06 8.09 -2.46
CA ALA A 123 5.92 7.82 -3.89
C ALA A 123 6.70 6.59 -4.38
N VAL A 124 7.88 6.29 -3.80
CA VAL A 124 8.69 5.11 -4.15
C VAL A 124 7.99 3.81 -3.73
N LYS A 125 7.27 3.81 -2.61
CA LYS A 125 6.60 2.60 -2.08
C LYS A 125 5.68 1.92 -3.10
N PRO A 126 4.67 2.59 -3.71
CA PRO A 126 3.84 1.96 -4.75
C PRO A 126 4.64 1.42 -5.93
N LEU A 127 5.67 2.16 -6.38
CA LEU A 127 6.52 1.74 -7.49
C LEU A 127 7.23 0.42 -7.18
N VAL A 128 7.89 0.31 -6.02
CA VAL A 128 8.54 -0.94 -5.58
C VAL A 128 7.53 -2.06 -5.43
N CYS A 129 6.35 -1.79 -4.86
CA CYS A 129 5.30 -2.80 -4.73
C CYS A 129 4.81 -3.32 -6.07
N TRP A 130 4.78 -2.51 -7.13
CA TRP A 130 4.50 -3.00 -8.48
C TRP A 130 5.62 -3.93 -8.99
N LEU A 131 6.89 -3.61 -8.73
CA LEU A 131 8.05 -4.42 -9.14
C LEU A 131 8.19 -5.75 -8.37
N ASP A 132 7.66 -5.83 -7.15
CA ASP A 132 7.70 -7.05 -6.34
C ASP A 132 6.71 -8.13 -6.78
N ARG A 133 5.87 -7.84 -7.77
CA ARG A 133 4.73 -8.71 -8.10
C ARG A 133 4.62 -9.00 -9.61
N PRO A 134 4.00 -10.12 -10.01
CA PRO A 134 3.77 -10.40 -11.42
C PRO A 134 2.95 -9.30 -12.09
N PRO A 135 3.24 -8.95 -13.36
CA PRO A 135 4.18 -9.62 -14.26
C PRO A 135 5.66 -9.17 -14.12
N PHE A 136 5.94 -8.13 -13.34
CA PHE A 136 7.27 -7.49 -13.28
C PHE A 136 8.27 -8.22 -12.38
N SER A 137 7.78 -8.91 -11.34
CA SER A 137 8.62 -9.68 -10.43
C SER A 137 9.46 -10.73 -11.15
N GLY A 138 10.74 -10.81 -10.82
CA GLY A 138 11.65 -11.84 -11.35
C GLY A 138 12.29 -11.50 -12.70
N GLN A 139 11.89 -10.40 -13.34
CA GLN A 139 12.53 -9.94 -14.57
C GLN A 139 13.85 -9.21 -14.25
N LEU A 140 14.94 -9.61 -14.90
CA LEU A 140 16.28 -9.03 -14.67
C LEU A 140 16.31 -7.50 -14.84
N ALA A 141 15.59 -6.98 -15.83
CA ALA A 141 15.49 -5.53 -16.10
C ALA A 141 14.93 -4.72 -14.92
N PHE A 142 14.13 -5.35 -14.05
CA PHE A 142 13.48 -4.71 -12.91
C PHE A 142 14.11 -5.05 -11.56
N ILE A 143 14.79 -6.18 -11.44
CA ILE A 143 15.41 -6.61 -10.17
C ILE A 143 16.45 -5.60 -9.71
N ASP A 144 17.36 -5.20 -10.61
CA ASP A 144 18.46 -4.29 -10.27
C ASP A 144 17.91 -2.88 -9.99
N LYS A 145 16.98 -2.40 -10.83
CA LYS A 145 16.32 -1.10 -10.64
C LYS A 145 15.55 -1.04 -9.32
N LYS A 146 14.85 -2.11 -8.94
CA LYS A 146 14.16 -2.21 -7.64
C LYS A 146 15.13 -2.12 -6.46
N ALA A 147 16.23 -2.88 -6.52
CA ALA A 147 17.24 -2.87 -5.47
C ALA A 147 17.84 -1.48 -5.28
N GLU A 148 18.12 -0.78 -6.39
CA GLU A 148 18.68 0.56 -6.37
C GLU A 148 17.68 1.62 -5.89
N LEU A 149 16.40 1.55 -6.31
CA LEU A 149 15.31 2.39 -5.79
C LEU A 149 15.23 2.29 -4.25
N LEU A 150 15.29 1.07 -3.72
CA LEU A 150 15.26 0.83 -2.27
C LEU A 150 16.52 1.36 -1.59
N ARG A 151 17.70 1.13 -2.16
CA ARG A 151 18.97 1.61 -1.61
C ARG A 151 18.98 3.13 -1.47
N LEU A 152 18.66 3.84 -2.54
CA LEU A 152 18.68 5.30 -2.60
C LEU A 152 17.60 5.92 -1.69
N SER A 153 16.39 5.34 -1.66
CA SER A 153 15.31 5.83 -0.79
C SER A 153 15.64 5.65 0.69
N LEU A 154 16.27 4.54 1.07
CA LEU A 154 16.74 4.32 2.45
C LEU A 154 17.87 5.28 2.82
N GLU A 155 18.87 5.46 1.95
CA GLU A 155 19.98 6.39 2.19
C GLU A 155 19.49 7.83 2.41
N MET A 156 18.52 8.26 1.61
CA MET A 156 17.85 9.55 1.75
C MET A 156 17.08 9.65 3.07
N ALA A 157 16.29 8.63 3.42
CA ALA A 157 15.54 8.58 4.67
C ALA A 157 16.46 8.67 5.90
N PHE A 158 17.55 7.89 5.91
CA PHE A 158 18.52 7.88 7.00
C PHE A 158 19.24 9.22 7.14
N SER A 159 19.63 9.85 6.03
CA SER A 159 20.29 11.15 6.04
C SER A 159 19.36 12.25 6.55
N GLY A 160 18.07 12.21 6.16
CA GLY A 160 17.05 13.10 6.71
C GLY A 160 16.84 12.89 8.21
N GLN A 161 16.62 11.65 8.65
CA GLN A 161 16.33 11.32 10.05
C GLN A 161 17.50 11.67 10.99
N ARG A 162 18.73 11.40 10.58
CA ARG A 162 19.92 11.69 11.40
C ARG A 162 20.27 13.17 11.42
N GLY A 163 19.85 13.94 10.42
CA GLY A 163 20.06 15.39 10.34
C GLY A 163 21.51 15.77 10.67
N LYS A 164 21.70 16.50 11.78
CA LYS A 164 23.03 16.97 12.25
C LYS A 164 24.02 15.87 12.62
N PHE A 165 23.56 14.64 12.86
CA PHE A 165 24.41 13.48 13.18
C PHE A 165 24.81 12.66 11.95
N ALA A 166 24.30 12.98 10.77
CA ALA A 166 24.77 12.40 9.52
C ALA A 166 25.97 13.19 9.00
N ASP A 167 26.88 12.50 8.32
CA ASP A 167 28.00 13.11 7.62
C ASP A 167 27.47 13.71 6.31
N HIS A 168 27.62 15.03 6.13
CA HIS A 168 27.14 15.77 4.95
C HIS A 168 25.68 15.44 4.52
N PRO A 169 24.68 15.62 5.41
CA PRO A 169 23.31 15.13 5.18
C PRO A 169 22.64 15.71 3.94
N ILE A 170 22.87 17.00 3.66
CA ILE A 170 22.32 17.69 2.49
C ILE A 170 22.88 17.09 1.20
N GLU A 171 24.19 16.83 1.16
CA GLU A 171 24.84 16.26 -0.01
C GLU A 171 24.34 14.83 -0.27
N ASN A 172 24.22 14.01 0.78
CA ASN A 172 23.68 12.66 0.66
C ASN A 172 22.24 12.68 0.15
N ILE A 173 21.36 13.52 0.74
CA ILE A 173 19.96 13.66 0.29
C ILE A 173 19.93 14.10 -1.19
N ARG A 174 20.73 15.10 -1.56
CA ARG A 174 20.82 15.62 -2.93
C ARG A 174 21.30 14.55 -3.93
N ASN A 175 22.30 13.77 -3.57
CA ASN A 175 22.88 12.73 -4.42
C ASN A 175 21.91 11.55 -4.55
N SER A 176 21.27 11.12 -3.47
CA SER A 176 20.23 10.09 -3.51
C SER A 176 19.02 10.56 -4.34
N ALA A 177 18.62 11.83 -4.23
CA ALA A 177 17.52 12.40 -5.01
C ALA A 177 17.86 12.45 -6.50
N LYS A 178 19.10 12.84 -6.85
CA LYS A 178 19.59 12.76 -8.23
C LYS A 178 19.52 11.33 -8.76
N GLY A 179 20.07 10.36 -8.04
CA GLY A 179 20.07 8.96 -8.44
C GLY A 179 18.67 8.39 -8.61
N LEU A 180 17.72 8.73 -7.73
CA LEU A 180 16.32 8.30 -7.86
C LEU A 180 15.67 8.89 -9.11
N SER A 181 15.92 10.16 -9.41
CA SER A 181 15.39 10.81 -10.62
C SER A 181 15.94 10.16 -11.88
N GLU A 182 17.26 9.97 -11.96
CA GLU A 182 17.91 9.37 -13.12
C GLU A 182 17.44 7.92 -13.35
N LEU A 183 17.34 7.12 -12.28
CA LEU A 183 16.87 5.74 -12.33
C LEU A 183 15.40 5.63 -12.73
N ALA A 184 14.54 6.50 -12.19
CA ALA A 184 13.12 6.54 -12.57
C ALA A 184 12.93 6.98 -14.03
N ASP A 185 13.71 7.95 -14.51
CA ASP A 185 13.71 8.35 -15.92
C ASP A 185 14.21 7.24 -16.85
N GLU A 186 15.20 6.47 -16.41
CA GLU A 186 15.71 5.30 -17.13
C GLU A 186 14.63 4.23 -17.25
N MET A 187 13.88 3.94 -16.18
CA MET A 187 12.72 3.03 -16.22
C MET A 187 11.66 3.47 -17.23
N ILE A 188 11.44 4.78 -17.39
CA ILE A 188 10.45 5.33 -18.33
C ILE A 188 10.97 5.23 -19.77
N ARG A 189 12.27 5.44 -19.99
CA ARG A 189 12.87 5.53 -21.34
C ARG A 189 13.22 4.17 -21.95
N GLU A 190 13.75 3.25 -21.15
CA GLU A 190 14.36 2.01 -21.67
C GLU A 190 13.42 0.82 -21.73
N ILE A 191 12.26 0.90 -21.07
CA ILE A 191 11.35 -0.24 -20.97
C ILE A 191 10.25 -0.07 -22.02
N HIS A 192 10.26 -0.97 -23.00
CA HIS A 192 9.37 -0.91 -24.17
C HIS A 192 8.11 -1.78 -24.05
N ASP A 193 7.86 -2.38 -22.88
CA ASP A 193 6.68 -3.21 -22.66
C ASP A 193 5.41 -2.34 -22.57
N PRO A 194 4.41 -2.55 -23.46
CA PRO A 194 3.14 -1.83 -23.40
C PRO A 194 2.38 -2.00 -22.07
N LEU A 195 2.68 -3.05 -21.28
CA LEU A 195 2.10 -3.24 -19.95
C LEU A 195 2.41 -2.11 -18.97
N LEU A 196 3.49 -1.37 -19.18
CA LEU A 196 3.85 -0.21 -18.34
C LEU A 196 2.78 0.89 -18.34
N LEU A 197 2.04 0.99 -19.43
CA LEU A 197 1.04 2.03 -19.68
C LEU A 197 -0.36 1.58 -19.28
N GLN A 198 -0.53 0.29 -19.00
CA GLN A 198 -1.84 -0.28 -18.70
C GLN A 198 -2.20 0.03 -17.24
N PRO A 199 -3.40 0.56 -16.97
CA PRO A 199 -3.83 0.82 -15.60
C PRO A 199 -4.28 -0.46 -14.90
N SER A 200 -4.36 -0.40 -13.59
CA SER A 200 -5.03 -1.44 -12.80
C SER A 200 -6.52 -1.53 -13.15
N SER A 201 -7.13 -2.70 -12.92
CA SER A 201 -8.55 -2.93 -13.16
C SER A 201 -9.21 -3.64 -11.98
N LEU A 202 -10.54 -3.62 -11.91
CA LEU A 202 -11.29 -4.41 -10.94
C LEU A 202 -11.93 -5.62 -11.61
N ASP A 203 -11.80 -6.78 -10.97
CA ASP A 203 -12.48 -8.02 -11.36
C ASP A 203 -13.27 -8.62 -10.19
N LEU A 204 -14.29 -9.40 -10.53
CA LEU A 204 -15.19 -10.06 -9.60
C LEU A 204 -14.92 -11.56 -9.53
N ALA A 205 -14.55 -12.03 -8.35
CA ALA A 205 -14.42 -13.45 -8.03
C ALA A 205 -15.53 -13.91 -7.09
N THR A 206 -16.04 -15.11 -7.31
CA THR A 206 -17.02 -15.75 -6.43
C THR A 206 -16.41 -17.03 -5.89
N LEU A 207 -16.35 -17.15 -4.57
CA LEU A 207 -15.82 -18.32 -3.87
C LEU A 207 -16.97 -19.06 -3.21
N LYS A 208 -17.22 -20.29 -3.65
CA LYS A 208 -18.25 -21.16 -3.07
C LYS A 208 -17.70 -21.90 -1.86
N LYS A 209 -17.79 -21.26 -0.69
CA LYS A 209 -17.29 -21.81 0.57
C LYS A 209 -18.28 -22.84 1.13
N ARG A 210 -17.85 -24.09 1.28
CA ARG A 210 -18.62 -25.11 2.01
C ARG A 210 -18.41 -24.93 3.53
N PRO A 211 -19.40 -25.30 4.37
CA PRO A 211 -19.22 -25.26 5.82
C PRO A 211 -17.99 -26.05 6.26
N GLY A 212 -17.07 -25.40 7.00
CA GLY A 212 -15.82 -26.01 7.46
C GLY A 212 -14.68 -26.06 6.43
N GLU A 213 -14.88 -25.57 5.20
CA GLU A 213 -13.82 -25.50 4.18
C GLU A 213 -13.06 -24.17 4.26
N HIS A 214 -11.74 -24.23 4.11
CA HIS A 214 -10.89 -23.05 4.00
C HIS A 214 -10.85 -22.54 2.56
N LEU A 215 -10.82 -21.22 2.38
CA LEU A 215 -10.73 -20.61 1.05
C LEU A 215 -9.44 -20.99 0.30
N GLY A 216 -8.37 -21.27 1.05
CA GLY A 216 -7.11 -21.78 0.52
C GLY A 216 -6.21 -20.71 -0.09
N PHE A 217 -6.21 -19.51 0.45
CA PHE A 217 -5.17 -18.51 0.22
C PHE A 217 -4.74 -17.88 1.55
N CYS A 218 -3.52 -17.35 1.61
CA CYS A 218 -3.10 -16.48 2.72
C CYS A 218 -3.32 -15.00 2.39
N ILE A 219 -3.52 -14.19 3.43
CA ILE A 219 -3.58 -12.74 3.30
C ILE A 219 -2.23 -12.17 3.70
N ILE A 220 -1.64 -11.38 2.80
CA ILE A 220 -0.43 -10.62 3.04
C ILE A 220 -0.87 -9.19 3.39
N PRO A 221 -0.64 -8.72 4.63
CA PRO A 221 -0.87 -7.34 4.99
C PRO A 221 -0.07 -6.40 4.07
N SER A 222 -0.65 -5.25 3.75
CA SER A 222 -0.05 -4.29 2.82
C SER A 222 0.09 -2.95 3.53
N PHE A 223 1.18 -2.25 3.26
CA PHE A 223 1.41 -0.89 3.77
C PHE A 223 0.67 0.19 2.97
N HIS A 224 -0.08 -0.21 1.94
CA HIS A 224 -0.88 0.69 1.09
C HIS A 224 -2.38 0.60 1.41
N GLY A 225 -2.73 0.01 2.55
CA GLY A 225 -4.11 -0.12 3.01
C GLY A 225 -4.96 -1.15 2.27
N ILE A 226 -4.45 -1.81 1.22
CA ILE A 226 -5.19 -2.86 0.51
C ILE A 226 -4.45 -4.19 0.65
N HIS A 227 -5.01 -5.12 1.41
CA HIS A 227 -4.38 -6.42 1.64
C HIS A 227 -4.31 -7.25 0.36
N GLN A 228 -3.28 -8.10 0.30
CA GLN A 228 -2.97 -8.86 -0.90
C GLN A 228 -3.26 -10.35 -0.68
N ILE A 229 -3.67 -11.01 -1.76
CA ILE A 229 -3.71 -12.46 -1.83
C ILE A 229 -2.27 -12.96 -1.95
N GLY A 230 -1.83 -13.79 -1.01
CA GLY A 230 -0.54 -14.46 -1.07
C GLY A 230 -0.61 -15.78 -1.82
N ASP A 231 0.00 -16.81 -1.26
CA ASP A 231 0.02 -18.15 -1.85
C ASP A 231 -1.40 -18.73 -1.91
N ILE A 232 -1.73 -19.32 -3.05
CA ILE A 232 -2.98 -20.04 -3.27
C ILE A 232 -2.69 -21.55 -3.23
N LYS A 233 -3.39 -22.27 -2.36
CA LYS A 233 -3.26 -23.72 -2.20
C LYS A 233 -3.88 -24.43 -3.40
N CYS A 234 -3.13 -25.33 -4.03
CA CYS A 234 -3.63 -26.15 -5.14
C CYS A 234 -4.93 -26.90 -4.76
N ASN A 235 -5.87 -26.96 -5.70
CA ASN A 235 -7.20 -27.59 -5.54
C ASN A 235 -8.10 -26.98 -4.44
N SER A 236 -7.76 -25.84 -3.86
CA SER A 236 -8.64 -25.11 -2.94
C SER A 236 -9.81 -24.41 -3.64
N THR A 237 -10.79 -23.89 -2.88
CA THR A 237 -11.88 -23.07 -3.41
C THR A 237 -11.36 -21.88 -4.22
N ALA A 238 -10.32 -21.20 -3.74
CA ALA A 238 -9.72 -20.08 -4.46
C ALA A 238 -9.03 -20.51 -5.76
N TYR A 239 -8.30 -21.63 -5.75
CA TYR A 239 -7.69 -22.18 -6.95
C TYR A 239 -8.73 -22.58 -8.00
N GLN A 240 -9.80 -23.28 -7.57
CA GLN A 240 -10.88 -23.74 -8.44
C GLN A 240 -11.69 -22.59 -9.05
N SER A 241 -11.69 -21.41 -8.42
CA SER A 241 -12.36 -20.22 -8.98
C SER A 241 -11.74 -19.76 -10.31
N GLY A 242 -10.44 -20.01 -10.52
CA GLY A 242 -9.69 -19.60 -11.70
C GLY A 242 -9.57 -18.08 -11.91
N LYS A 243 -10.06 -17.26 -10.97
CA LYS A 243 -10.09 -15.79 -11.07
C LYS A 243 -9.14 -15.09 -10.11
N ILE A 244 -8.70 -15.80 -9.07
CA ILE A 244 -7.83 -15.26 -8.04
C ILE A 244 -6.40 -15.70 -8.33
N GLU A 245 -5.48 -14.75 -8.28
CA GLU A 245 -4.05 -14.95 -8.50
C GLU A 245 -3.24 -14.36 -7.34
N CYS A 246 -2.03 -14.89 -7.15
CA CYS A 246 -1.11 -14.36 -6.15
C CYS A 246 -0.77 -12.90 -6.48
N GLY A 247 -0.88 -12.04 -5.47
CA GLY A 247 -0.65 -10.60 -5.56
C GLY A 247 -1.89 -9.79 -5.94
N ASP A 248 -3.06 -10.39 -6.14
CA ASP A 248 -4.32 -9.66 -6.27
C ASP A 248 -4.64 -8.87 -4.98
N GLU A 249 -5.23 -7.69 -5.12
CA GLU A 249 -5.52 -6.79 -4.01
C GLU A 249 -7.01 -6.84 -3.64
N ILE A 250 -7.34 -7.09 -2.36
CA ILE A 250 -8.72 -7.26 -1.90
C ILE A 250 -9.37 -5.90 -1.64
N VAL A 251 -10.27 -5.47 -2.52
CA VAL A 251 -10.98 -4.19 -2.41
C VAL A 251 -12.29 -4.34 -1.66
N GLN A 252 -13.08 -5.36 -1.99
CA GLN A 252 -14.37 -5.62 -1.33
C GLN A 252 -14.57 -7.10 -1.01
N ILE A 253 -15.24 -7.37 0.12
CA ILE A 253 -15.72 -8.68 0.54
C ILE A 253 -17.22 -8.57 0.78
N ASN A 254 -18.03 -9.34 0.05
CA ASN A 254 -19.49 -9.28 0.11
C ASN A 254 -20.03 -7.85 -0.03
N TYR A 255 -19.45 -7.10 -0.99
CA TYR A 255 -19.77 -5.70 -1.28
C TYR A 255 -19.44 -4.69 -0.17
N GLN A 256 -18.78 -5.12 0.91
CA GLN A 256 -18.16 -4.22 1.89
C GLN A 256 -16.76 -3.86 1.42
N THR A 257 -16.48 -2.57 1.25
CA THR A 257 -15.12 -2.11 0.96
C THR A 257 -14.26 -2.26 2.20
N VAL A 258 -13.09 -2.89 2.05
CA VAL A 258 -12.13 -3.19 3.12
C VAL A 258 -10.79 -2.48 2.95
N VAL A 259 -10.72 -1.53 2.02
CA VAL A 259 -9.55 -0.65 1.84
C VAL A 259 -9.35 0.17 3.12
N GLY A 260 -8.14 0.11 3.69
CA GLY A 260 -7.75 0.77 4.94
C GLY A 260 -8.04 -0.05 6.20
N TRP A 261 -8.68 -1.22 6.09
CA TRP A 261 -8.97 -2.06 7.25
C TRP A 261 -7.73 -2.76 7.79
N ASP A 262 -7.75 -3.10 9.08
CA ASP A 262 -6.74 -3.98 9.68
C ASP A 262 -6.95 -5.44 9.22
N VAL A 263 -5.86 -6.18 9.11
CA VAL A 263 -5.89 -7.58 8.63
C VAL A 263 -6.80 -8.44 9.51
N LYS A 264 -6.84 -8.21 10.83
CA LYS A 264 -7.67 -8.99 11.75
C LYS A 264 -9.17 -8.80 11.45
N GLN A 265 -9.58 -7.58 11.08
CA GLN A 265 -10.96 -7.28 10.74
C GLN A 265 -11.35 -7.92 9.39
N VAL A 266 -10.42 -7.93 8.44
CA VAL A 266 -10.61 -8.64 7.17
C VAL A 266 -10.71 -10.16 7.38
N MET A 267 -9.88 -10.73 8.26
CA MET A 267 -10.00 -12.15 8.63
C MET A 267 -11.36 -12.46 9.25
N ALA A 268 -11.79 -11.65 10.22
CA ALA A 268 -13.08 -11.82 10.89
C ALA A 268 -14.24 -11.79 9.88
N LEU A 269 -14.18 -10.90 8.88
CA LEU A 269 -15.20 -10.82 7.83
C LEU A 269 -15.25 -12.08 6.95
N PHE A 270 -14.12 -12.73 6.68
CA PHE A 270 -14.07 -14.01 5.98
C PHE A 270 -14.56 -15.19 6.84
N GLU A 271 -14.36 -15.13 8.16
CA GLU A 271 -14.83 -16.14 9.10
C GLU A 271 -16.35 -16.08 9.29
N GLU A 272 -16.91 -14.87 9.42
CA GLU A 272 -18.36 -14.62 9.52
C GLU A 272 -19.11 -15.06 8.26
N SER A 273 -18.44 -15.00 7.10
CA SER A 273 -19.02 -15.42 5.83
C SER A 273 -19.20 -16.94 5.77
N SER A 274 -20.44 -17.41 5.93
CA SER A 274 -20.82 -18.83 5.98
C SER A 274 -21.21 -19.45 4.63
N SER A 275 -21.26 -18.65 3.56
CA SER A 275 -21.77 -19.04 2.23
C SER A 275 -20.89 -18.51 1.10
N ASP A 276 -21.46 -18.35 -0.11
CA ASP A 276 -20.77 -17.79 -1.27
C ASP A 276 -20.18 -16.41 -0.94
N ILE A 277 -18.85 -16.29 -1.10
CA ILE A 277 -18.12 -15.04 -0.85
C ILE A 277 -17.90 -14.33 -2.18
N PHE A 278 -18.33 -13.07 -2.26
CA PHE A 278 -18.13 -12.21 -3.41
C PHE A 278 -16.94 -11.28 -3.17
N LEU A 279 -15.89 -11.46 -3.96
CA LEU A 279 -14.68 -10.63 -3.89
C LEU A 279 -14.63 -9.67 -5.06
N THR A 280 -14.32 -8.42 -4.75
CA THR A 280 -13.83 -7.45 -5.73
C THR A 280 -12.32 -7.33 -5.54
N LEU A 281 -11.59 -7.68 -6.58
CA LEU A 281 -10.13 -7.70 -6.59
C LEU A 281 -9.61 -6.61 -7.51
N LYS A 282 -8.64 -5.83 -7.04
CA LYS A 282 -7.81 -4.99 -7.90
C LYS A 282 -6.75 -5.88 -8.54
N LYS A 283 -6.84 -6.01 -9.87
CA LYS A 283 -5.96 -6.77 -10.74
C LYS A 283 -4.94 -5.82 -11.35
N ARG A 284 -3.67 -6.22 -11.31
CA ARG A 284 -2.62 -5.52 -12.05
C ARG A 284 -2.74 -5.81 -13.55
N PRO A 285 -2.13 -4.96 -14.40
CA PRO A 285 -1.99 -5.26 -15.81
C PRO A 285 -1.33 -6.61 -16.04
N CYS A 286 -1.91 -7.40 -16.91
CA CYS A 286 -1.33 -8.63 -17.41
C CYS A 286 -1.56 -8.71 -18.92
N HIS A 287 -0.67 -9.37 -19.64
CA HIS A 287 -0.91 -9.64 -21.05
C HIS A 287 -2.16 -10.52 -21.17
N SER A 288 -3.26 -9.92 -21.61
CA SER A 288 -4.50 -10.67 -21.85
C SER A 288 -4.27 -11.71 -22.94
N LYS A 289 -4.72 -12.94 -22.70
CA LYS A 289 -4.77 -14.00 -23.72
C LYS A 289 -5.94 -13.80 -24.71
N ILE A 290 -6.79 -12.79 -24.48
CA ILE A 290 -7.95 -12.50 -25.32
C ILE A 290 -7.48 -11.61 -26.49
N LEU A 291 -7.39 -12.20 -27.68
CA LEU A 291 -7.24 -11.49 -28.94
C LEU A 291 -8.54 -10.72 -29.25
N GLY A 292 -8.58 -9.44 -28.91
CA GLY A 292 -9.67 -8.53 -29.26
C GLY A 292 -9.93 -7.45 -28.21
N GLN A 293 -10.09 -6.21 -28.65
CA GLN A 293 -10.55 -5.12 -27.79
C GLN A 293 -12.04 -5.30 -27.49
N ILE A 294 -12.37 -5.97 -26.38
CA ILE A 294 -13.74 -5.98 -25.88
C ILE A 294 -13.94 -4.69 -25.08
N TYR A 295 -14.55 -3.68 -25.70
CA TYR A 295 -14.97 -2.47 -24.99
C TYR A 295 -16.13 -2.81 -24.05
N MET A 296 -15.83 -2.92 -22.76
CA MET A 296 -16.83 -3.05 -21.69
C MET A 296 -17.11 -1.66 -21.10
N LYS A 297 -18.33 -1.14 -21.32
CA LYS A 297 -18.81 0.10 -20.70
C LYS A 297 -18.53 0.06 -19.19
N PRO A 298 -17.95 1.13 -18.59
CA PRO A 298 -17.75 1.17 -17.16
C PRO A 298 -19.05 0.94 -16.38
N TYR A 299 -19.00 0.07 -15.37
CA TYR A 299 -20.16 -0.26 -14.56
C TYR A 299 -19.80 -0.21 -13.07
N ARG A 300 -20.76 0.24 -12.28
CA ARG A 300 -20.57 0.43 -10.84
C ARG A 300 -20.72 -0.91 -10.13
N LEU A 301 -19.78 -1.23 -9.25
CA LEU A 301 -19.91 -2.39 -8.37
C LEU A 301 -20.90 -2.09 -7.23
N PRO A 302 -21.74 -3.06 -6.86
CA PRO A 302 -22.68 -2.87 -5.76
C PRO A 302 -21.92 -2.60 -4.46
N SER A 303 -22.47 -1.71 -3.65
CA SER A 303 -22.12 -1.59 -2.24
C SER A 303 -23.08 -2.43 -1.40
N LYS A 304 -22.63 -2.96 -0.26
CA LYS A 304 -23.47 -3.74 0.67
C LYS A 304 -24.77 -2.98 0.95
N LYS A 305 -25.91 -3.59 0.57
CA LYS A 305 -27.25 -3.13 0.96
C LYS A 305 -27.55 -3.73 2.32
N GLN A 306 -27.83 -2.89 3.32
CA GLN A 306 -28.06 -3.34 4.68
C GLN A 306 -29.28 -4.29 4.71
N VAL A 307 -29.04 -5.54 5.10
CA VAL A 307 -30.00 -6.32 5.89
C VAL A 307 -29.54 -6.10 7.32
N SER A 308 -30.42 -5.56 8.17
CA SER A 308 -30.10 -5.16 9.54
C SER A 308 -29.54 -6.32 10.36
N TYR A 309 -28.26 -6.28 10.71
CA TYR A 309 -27.70 -7.13 11.76
C TYR A 309 -27.63 -6.30 13.05
N ARG A 310 -28.74 -6.29 13.79
CA ARG A 310 -28.77 -5.87 15.20
C ARG A 310 -28.18 -7.01 16.05
N TRP A 311 -26.87 -7.07 16.23
CA TRP A 311 -26.27 -7.92 17.28
C TRP A 311 -24.93 -7.41 17.85
N PHE A 312 -24.43 -6.24 17.42
CA PHE A 312 -23.19 -5.66 17.95
C PHE A 312 -23.29 -5.05 19.38
N LEU A 313 -24.45 -5.16 20.03
CA LEU A 313 -24.58 -4.90 21.47
C LEU A 313 -24.99 -6.21 22.17
N ASP A 314 -24.03 -7.11 22.36
CA ASP A 314 -23.99 -7.82 23.64
C ASP A 314 -22.54 -8.14 23.99
N ASP A 315 -22.11 -7.50 25.07
CA ASP A 315 -20.77 -7.60 25.63
C ASP A 315 -20.58 -8.99 26.23
N LYS A 316 -19.43 -9.62 25.91
CA LYS A 316 -18.82 -10.86 26.44
C LYS A 316 -18.73 -12.01 25.43
N ILE A 317 -17.78 -11.89 24.50
CA ILE A 317 -17.23 -13.07 23.83
C ILE A 317 -15.71 -13.04 23.98
N THR A 318 -15.20 -14.04 24.69
CA THR A 318 -13.79 -14.43 24.80
C THR A 318 -13.13 -14.40 23.42
N PRO A 319 -11.89 -13.88 23.28
CA PRO A 319 -11.25 -13.76 21.96
C PRO A 319 -11.25 -15.11 21.23
N PRO A 320 -11.70 -15.18 19.97
CA PRO A 320 -11.65 -16.41 19.20
C PRO A 320 -10.19 -16.87 19.08
N ARG A 321 -9.96 -18.14 19.38
CA ARG A 321 -8.66 -18.79 19.14
C ARG A 321 -8.37 -18.68 17.66
N ILE A 322 -7.18 -18.17 17.32
CA ILE A 322 -6.65 -18.07 15.97
C ILE A 322 -6.81 -19.42 15.27
N SER A 323 -7.82 -19.55 14.41
CA SER A 323 -7.94 -20.66 13.46
C SER A 323 -7.10 -20.36 12.22
N HIS A 324 -6.42 -21.39 11.72
CA HIS A 324 -5.35 -21.34 10.72
C HIS A 324 -5.68 -20.53 9.45
N PHE A 325 -5.32 -19.26 9.46
CA PHE A 325 -4.86 -18.55 8.29
C PHE A 325 -3.38 -18.26 8.48
N ASP A 326 -2.56 -18.68 7.54
CA ASP A 326 -1.12 -18.42 7.59
C ASP A 326 -0.87 -16.94 7.28
N ILE A 327 -0.80 -16.11 8.32
CA ILE A 327 -0.35 -14.73 8.17
C ILE A 327 1.15 -14.79 7.92
N LYS A 328 1.58 -14.45 6.70
CA LYS A 328 3.00 -14.20 6.45
C LYS A 328 3.35 -12.83 7.05
N PRO A 329 4.17 -12.75 8.11
CA PRO A 329 4.59 -11.46 8.65
C PRO A 329 5.37 -10.70 7.59
N LEU A 330 5.30 -9.38 7.68
CA LEU A 330 5.98 -8.45 6.81
C LEU A 330 7.47 -8.40 7.17
N GLY A 331 8.19 -9.48 6.87
CA GLY A 331 9.57 -9.64 7.27
C GLY A 331 10.24 -10.69 6.39
N HIS A 332 10.81 -10.25 5.27
CA HIS A 332 11.99 -10.87 4.64
C HIS A 332 12.56 -10.04 3.47
N ALA A 333 11.89 -8.97 2.99
CA ALA A 333 12.44 -8.10 1.93
C ALA A 333 13.27 -6.92 2.47
N LEU A 334 12.81 -6.20 3.50
CA LEU A 334 13.52 -5.02 4.04
C LEU A 334 14.73 -5.39 4.92
N VAL A 335 14.64 -6.44 5.74
CA VAL A 335 15.71 -6.83 6.68
C VAL A 335 16.85 -7.60 6.00
N ASN A 336 16.55 -8.36 4.94
CA ASN A 336 17.58 -9.12 4.20
C ASN A 336 18.44 -8.23 3.29
N SER A 337 17.90 -7.11 2.79
CA SER A 337 18.73 -6.09 2.13
C SER A 337 19.66 -5.41 3.13
N VAL A 338 19.23 -5.10 4.35
CA VAL A 338 20.12 -4.46 5.34
C VAL A 338 21.28 -5.37 5.76
N THR A 339 21.06 -6.69 5.83
CA THR A 339 22.11 -7.66 6.24
C THR A 339 23.04 -8.09 5.11
N SER A 340 22.64 -7.99 3.84
CA SER A 340 23.54 -8.20 2.69
C SER A 340 24.46 -7.01 2.42
N PHE A 341 24.03 -5.79 2.76
CA PHE A 341 24.82 -4.56 2.59
C PHE A 341 25.96 -4.41 3.62
N THR A 342 25.89 -5.02 4.80
CA THR A 342 26.96 -4.95 5.80
C THR A 342 28.10 -5.95 5.58
N LYS A 343 27.89 -6.98 4.74
CA LYS A 343 28.91 -8.04 4.51
C LYS A 343 29.95 -7.75 3.43
N ASN A 344 29.78 -6.71 2.61
CA ASN A 344 30.66 -6.44 1.47
C ASN A 344 31.68 -5.29 1.65
N ARG A 345 31.88 -4.76 2.86
CA ARG A 345 33.04 -3.89 3.14
C ARG A 345 34.25 -4.75 3.52
N LYS A 346 35.11 -5.06 2.54
CA LYS A 346 36.50 -5.47 2.82
C LYS A 346 37.21 -4.32 3.53
N PRO A 347 37.88 -4.52 4.68
CA PRO A 347 38.76 -3.51 5.25
C PRO A 347 40.00 -3.36 4.36
N LEU A 348 40.27 -2.14 3.91
CA LEU A 348 41.55 -1.75 3.33
C LEU A 348 42.60 -1.78 4.46
N SER A 349 43.43 -2.82 4.48
CA SER A 349 44.64 -2.87 5.31
C SER A 349 45.69 -1.95 4.67
N GLY A 350 45.80 -0.72 5.16
CA GLY A 350 46.91 0.18 4.87
C GLY A 350 48.09 -0.15 5.76
N SER A 351 49.22 -0.49 5.14
CA SER A 351 50.53 -0.69 5.75
C SER A 351 50.99 0.61 6.42
N PHE A 352 51.23 0.58 7.73
CA PHE A 352 52.04 1.60 8.42
C PHE A 352 53.38 0.95 8.78
N GLU A 353 54.42 1.36 8.05
CA GLU A 353 55.82 1.13 8.41
C GLU A 353 56.16 1.93 9.68
N ASN A 354 56.70 1.23 10.67
CA ASN A 354 57.26 1.82 11.88
C ASN A 354 58.65 2.40 11.58
N ALA A 355 58.79 3.72 11.67
CA ALA A 355 60.07 4.36 11.95
C ALA A 355 60.14 4.62 13.46
N LYS A 356 61.06 3.92 14.14
CA LYS A 356 61.50 4.25 15.50
C LYS A 356 62.82 5.01 15.39
N GLU A 357 62.81 6.25 15.85
CA GLU A 357 63.99 6.89 16.44
C GLU A 357 64.06 6.49 17.92
N ASP A 358 65.30 6.34 18.37
CA ASP A 358 65.84 6.03 19.72
C ASP A 358 65.77 4.59 20.25
#